data_AF-A0A259JX30-F1
#
_entry.id   AF-A0A259JX30-F1
#
_cell.length_a   1.000
_cell.length_b   1.000
_cell.length_c   1.000
_cell.angle_alpha   90.00
_cell.angle_beta   90.00
_cell.angle_gamma   90.00
#
_symmetry.space_group_name_H-M   'P 1'
#
loop_
_entity.id
_entity.type
_entity.pdbx_description
1 polymer ?
#
loop_
_entity_poly.entity_id
_entity_poly.type
_entity_poly.pdbx_seq_one_letter_code
_entity_poly.pdbx_strand_id
1 'polypeptide(L)' 'DQLVSGIQRQLEVSGESEVPSSRIGELVMEGLRQIDSVAYIRFASVYRDFSEAKDFEEFASTVQEAAGKG' A
#
# COMPACT_ATOMS: atom_id res chain seq x y z
N ASP A 1 13.65 4.00 3.87
CA ASP A 1 14.54 4.36 2.74
C ASP A 1 14.47 3.36 1.59
N GLN A 2 14.76 2.08 1.79
CA GLN A 2 14.81 1.10 0.68
C GLN A 2 13.51 0.98 -0.14
N LEU A 3 12.33 1.02 0.49
CA LEU A 3 11.04 1.01 -0.22
C LEU A 3 10.93 2.19 -1.19
N VAL A 4 11.17 3.40 -0.69
CA VAL A 4 11.04 4.63 -1.48
C VAL A 4 12.03 4.63 -2.65
N SER A 5 13.29 4.26 -2.39
CA SER A 5 14.30 4.17 -3.46
C SER A 5 13.94 3.11 -4.51
N GLY A 6 13.33 1.98 -4.10
CA GLY A 6 12.85 0.94 -5.00
C GLY A 6 11.72 1.43 -5.90
N ILE A 7 10.74 2.12 -5.33
CA ILE A 7 9.62 2.73 -6.07
C ILE A 7 10.14 3.76 -7.06
N GLN A 8 11.00 4.69 -6.61
CA GLN A 8 11.60 5.70 -7.47
C GLN A 8 12.32 5.07 -8.66
N ARG A 9 13.15 4.05 -8.41
CA ARG A 9 13.87 3.35 -9.47
C ARG A 9 12.94 2.65 -10.47
N GLN A 10 11.85 2.04 -10.02
CA GLN A 10 10.86 1.46 -10.95
C GLN A 10 10.24 2.51 -11.86
N LEU A 11 9.92 3.68 -11.32
CA LEU A 11 9.34 4.78 -12.09
C LEU A 11 10.36 5.40 -13.06
N GLU A 12 11.62 5.55 -12.66
CA GLU A 12 12.69 6.01 -13.55
C GLU A 12 12.90 5.04 -14.73
N VAL A 13 12.85 3.73 -14.46
CA VAL A 13 13.02 2.69 -15.48
C VAL A 13 11.81 2.58 -16.42
N SER A 14 10.62 3.00 -16.00
CA SER A 14 9.43 2.95 -16.88
C SER A 14 9.52 3.94 -18.05
N GLY A 15 10.30 5.01 -17.92
CA GLY A 15 10.48 6.03 -18.96
C GLY A 15 9.23 6.89 -19.21
N GLU A 16 8.23 6.81 -18.32
CA GLU A 16 7.02 7.63 -18.39
C GLU A 16 7.34 9.09 -18.01
N SER A 17 6.93 10.06 -18.84
CA SER A 17 7.14 11.49 -18.56
C SER A 17 6.20 12.04 -17.47
N GLU A 18 5.06 11.38 -17.28
CA GLU A 18 4.07 11.70 -16.26
C GLU A 18 3.61 10.40 -15.60
N VAL A 19 3.54 10.40 -14.27
CA VAL A 19 3.14 9.24 -13.49
C VAL A 19 1.88 9.59 -12.68
N PRO A 20 0.77 8.87 -12.85
CA PRO A 20 -0.42 9.07 -12.02
C PRO A 20 -0.12 8.80 -10.54
N SER A 21 -0.62 9.66 -9.64
CA SER A 21 -0.43 9.47 -8.20
C SER A 21 -0.97 8.13 -7.68
N SER A 22 -2.02 7.58 -8.32
CA SER A 22 -2.55 6.24 -8.02
C SER A 22 -1.51 5.13 -8.22
N ARG A 23 -0.70 5.23 -9.28
CA ARG A 23 0.40 4.28 -9.56
C ARG A 23 1.38 4.26 -8.38
N ILE A 24 1.74 5.42 -7.85
CA ILE A 24 2.65 5.56 -6.71
C ILE A 24 2.02 4.95 -5.46
N GLY A 25 0.75 5.26 -5.20
CA GLY A 25 0.01 4.71 -4.05
C GLY A 25 -0.13 3.20 -4.08
N GLU A 26 -0.33 2.60 -5.25
CA GLU A 26 -0.34 1.14 -5.44
C GLU A 26 1.00 0.50 -5.09
N LEU A 27 2.11 1.06 -5.58
CA LEU A 27 3.46 0.58 -5.30
C LEU A 27 3.82 0.70 -3.81
N VAL A 28 3.39 1.78 -3.15
CA VAL A 28 3.54 1.95 -1.70
C VAL A 28 2.72 0.89 -0.94
N MET A 29 1.46 0.65 -1.34
CA MET A 29 0.60 -0.37 -0.75
C MET A 29 1.19 -1.78 -0.87
N GLU A 30 1.74 -2.13 -2.03
CA GLU A 30 2.40 -3.42 -2.25
C GLU A 30 3.62 -3.60 -1.35
N GLY A 31 4.49 -2.59 -1.29
CA GLY A 31 5.70 -2.64 -0.47
C GLY A 31 5.40 -2.67 1.03
N LEU A 32 4.49 -1.82 1.51
CA LEU A 32 4.12 -1.79 2.93
C LEU A 32 3.49 -3.11 3.39
N ARG A 33 2.68 -3.77 2.54
CA ARG A 33 2.09 -5.08 2.86
C ARG A 33 3.15 -6.13 3.24
N GLN A 34 4.35 -6.07 2.66
CA GLN A 34 5.44 -7.01 2.92
C GLN A 34 6.35 -6.58 4.08
N ILE A 35 6.41 -5.28 4.38
CA ILE A 35 7.37 -4.71 5.32
C ILE A 35 6.77 -4.53 6.70
N ASP A 36 5.57 -3.94 6.78
CA ASP A 36 4.93 -3.57 8.04
C ASP A 36 3.41 -3.48 7.86
N SER A 37 2.69 -4.39 8.51
CA SER A 37 1.23 -4.47 8.46
C SER A 37 0.54 -3.26 9.09
N VAL A 38 1.10 -2.66 10.14
CA VAL A 38 0.53 -1.48 10.79
C VAL A 38 0.70 -0.25 9.89
N ALA A 39 1.87 -0.08 9.29
CA ALA A 39 2.11 1.00 8.33
C ALA A 39 1.24 0.83 7.07
N TYR A 40 1.09 -0.40 6.57
CA TYR A 40 0.15 -0.73 5.49
C TYR A 40 -1.27 -0.30 5.83
N ILE A 41 -1.76 -0.63 7.03
CA ILE A 41 -3.12 -0.27 7.46
C ILE A 41 -3.32 1.25 7.53
N ARG A 42 -2.36 1.98 8.12
CA ARG A 42 -2.41 3.44 8.23
C ARG A 42 -2.37 4.14 6.87
N PHE A 43 -1.61 3.60 5.93
CA PHE A 43 -1.56 4.13 4.57
C PHE A 43 -2.87 3.84 3.82
N ALA A 44 -3.37 2.61 3.94
CA ALA A 44 -4.60 2.17 3.30
C ALA A 44 -5.81 3.02 3.72
N SER A 45 -5.91 3.41 4.99
CA SER A 45 -7.04 4.20 5.49
C SER A 45 -7.17 5.56 4.80
N VAL A 46 -6.05 6.19 4.43
CA VAL A 46 -6.04 7.46 3.69
C VAL A 46 -6.15 7.19 2.19
N TYR A 47 -5.37 6.24 1.67
CA TYR A 47 -5.28 5.97 0.24
C TYR A 47 -6.60 5.48 -0.36
N ARG A 48 -7.38 4.70 0.40
CA ARG A 48 -8.68 4.17 -0.04
C ARG A 48 -9.87 5.00 0.42
N ASP A 49 -9.64 6.13 1.07
CA ASP A 49 -10.69 7.00 1.64
C ASP A 49 -11.72 6.18 2.44
N PHE A 50 -11.22 5.37 3.38
CA PHE A 50 -12.10 4.60 4.25
C PHE A 50 -12.91 5.59 5.09
N SER A 51 -14.19 5.69 4.75
CA SER A 51 -15.10 6.70 5.31
C SER A 51 -15.94 6.12 6.44
N GLU A 52 -16.09 4.80 6.49
CA GLU A 52 -16.87 4.10 7.50
C GLU A 52 -16.03 3.08 8.28
N ALA A 53 -16.38 2.88 9.56
CA ALA A 53 -15.76 1.85 10.41
C ALA A 53 -15.84 0.44 9.77
N LYS A 54 -16.87 0.21 8.95
CA LYS A 54 -17.07 -1.03 8.20
C LYS A 54 -15.97 -1.29 7.16
N ASP A 55 -15.47 -0.24 6.49
CA ASP A 55 -14.37 -0.36 5.53
C ASP A 55 -13.07 -0.78 6.25
N PHE A 56 -12.88 -0.28 7.47
CA PHE A 56 -11.78 -0.68 8.32
C PHE A 56 -11.94 -2.12 8.85
N GLU A 57 -13.14 -2.54 9.25
CA GLU A 57 -13.43 -3.91 9.70
C GLU A 57 -13.23 -4.94 8.57
N GLU A 58 -13.74 -4.67 7.36
CA GLU A 58 -13.56 -5.52 6.17
C GLU A 58 -12.09 -5.61 5.75
N PHE A 59 -11.36 -4.52 5.89
CA PHE A 59 -9.93 -4.51 5.65
C PHE A 59 -9.14 -5.26 6.74
N ALA A 60 -9.49 -5.08 8.02
CA ALA A 60 -8.85 -5.77 9.13
C ALA A 60 -9.07 -7.30 9.09
N SER A 61 -10.26 -7.75 8.66
CA SER A 61 -10.54 -9.17 8.45
C SER A 61 -9.67 -9.76 7.32
N THR A 62 -9.48 -9.02 6.23
CA THR A 62 -8.56 -9.40 5.13
C THR A 62 -7.12 -9.55 5.62
N VAL A 63 -6.67 -8.70 6.56
CA VAL A 63 -5.34 -8.79 7.16
C VAL A 63 -5.21 -10.00 8.10
N GLN A 64 -6.25 -10.34 8.87
CA GLN A 64 -6.25 -11.53 9.74
C GLN A 64 -6.16 -12.85 8.97
N GLU A 65 -6.80 -12.96 7.81
CA GLU A 65 -6.69 -14.15 6.94
C GLU A 65 -5.28 -14.31 6.34
N ALA A 66 -4.59 -13.20 6.04
CA ALA A 66 -3.22 -13.22 5.55
C ALA A 66 -2.20 -13.56 6.67
N ALA A 67 -2.49 -13.19 7.92
CA ALA A 67 -1.64 -13.46 9.08
C ALA A 67 -1.89 -14.85 9.72
N GLY A 68 -3.07 -15.45 9.53
CA GLY A 68 -3.46 -16.74 10.12
C GLY A 68 -3.01 -18.00 9.35
N LYS A 69 -2.25 -17.85 8.26
CA LYS A 69 -1.70 -18.97 7.47
C LYS A 69 -0.18 -19.19 7.68
N GLY A 70 0.35 -18.72 8.80
CA GLY A 70 1.72 -18.98 9.27
C GLY A 70 1.78 -20.19 10.19
#